data_AF-A0A9E2JP28-F1
#
_entry.id   AF-A0A9E2JP28-F1
#
_cell.length_a   1.000
_cell.length_b   1.000
_cell.length_c   1.000
_cell.angle_alpha   90.00
_cell.angle_beta   90.00
_cell.angle_gamma   90.00
#
_symmetry.space_group_name_H-M   'P 1'
#
loop_
_entity.id
_entity.type
_entity.pdbx_description
1 polymer ?
#
loop_
_entity_poly.entity_id
_entity_poly.type
_entity_poly.pdbx_seq_one_letter_code
_entity_poly.pdbx_strand_id
1 'polypeptide(L)'
;MVPRQRSSGDRTILMGLGKRGDQHLRTLLVHGARAVVRTAAGKTDRFSRWVNELRERRGTNRAIVAVANRNARIIWALLAKNEEYRPAT
;
A
#
# COMPACT_ATOMS: atom_id res chain seq x y z
N MET A 1 -8.51 35.93 9.18
CA MET A 1 -7.96 34.96 8.21
C MET A 1 -8.81 33.70 8.30
N VAL A 2 -9.57 33.39 7.25
CA VAL A 2 -10.76 32.53 7.30
C VAL A 2 -10.39 31.03 7.31
N PRO A 3 -11.01 30.18 8.15
CA PRO A 3 -10.85 28.74 8.05
C PRO A 3 -11.57 28.19 6.81
N ARG A 4 -10.83 27.54 5.90
CA ARG A 4 -11.40 26.85 4.73
C ARG A 4 -11.96 25.50 5.15
N GLN A 5 -13.26 25.47 5.41
CA GLN A 5 -14.05 24.24 5.50
C GLN A 5 -14.04 23.50 4.15
N ARG A 6 -13.80 22.19 4.16
CA ARG A 6 -14.12 21.30 3.03
C ARG A 6 -14.93 20.11 3.56
N SER A 7 -16.25 20.25 3.48
CA SER A 7 -17.13 19.09 3.39
C SER A 7 -17.08 18.60 1.94
N SER A 8 -16.87 17.30 1.73
CA SER A 8 -17.14 16.68 0.43
C SER A 8 -17.98 15.44 0.73
N GLY A 9 -19.26 15.54 0.40
CA GLY A 9 -20.29 14.56 0.74
C GLY A 9 -20.02 13.14 0.23
N ASP A 10 -20.19 12.19 1.14
CA ASP A 10 -21.07 11.01 1.07
C ASP A 10 -21.13 10.11 -0.20
N ARG A 11 -20.23 10.22 -1.17
CA ARG A 11 -20.07 9.19 -2.21
C ARG A 11 -18.61 9.03 -2.63
N THR A 12 -17.98 8.00 -2.09
CA THR A 12 -16.69 7.52 -2.60
C THR A 12 -16.93 6.34 -3.52
N ILE A 13 -17.17 6.60 -4.80
CA ILE A 13 -17.17 5.55 -5.84
C ILE A 13 -16.00 5.79 -6.80
N LEU A 14 -15.03 4.91 -6.61
CA LEU A 14 -14.05 4.34 -7.55
C LEU A 14 -14.06 4.84 -9.00
N MET A 15 -13.36 5.94 -9.28
CA MET A 15 -12.92 6.29 -10.64
C MET A 15 -11.44 6.66 -10.60
N GLY A 16 -10.60 5.62 -10.59
CA GLY A 16 -9.15 5.72 -10.64
C GLY A 16 -8.53 6.35 -9.39
N LEU A 17 -7.49 5.74 -8.84
CA LEU A 17 -6.50 6.51 -8.10
C LEU A 17 -5.89 7.49 -9.12
N GLY A 18 -6.54 8.63 -9.32
CA GLY A 18 -6.13 9.59 -10.34
C GLY A 18 -4.69 10.04 -10.07
N LYS A 19 -4.16 10.91 -10.93
CA LYS A 19 -2.96 11.71 -10.61
C LYS A 19 -3.05 12.47 -9.26
N ARG A 20 -4.23 12.45 -8.62
CA ARG A 20 -4.63 12.97 -7.30
C ARG A 20 -5.17 11.86 -6.37
N GLY A 21 -4.63 10.64 -6.40
CA GLY A 21 -4.85 9.70 -5.29
C GLY A 21 -4.43 10.37 -3.98
N ASP A 22 -5.08 10.02 -2.87
CA ASP A 22 -4.76 10.61 -1.56
C ASP A 22 -3.24 10.48 -1.28
N GLN A 23 -2.55 11.62 -1.33
CA GLN A 23 -1.10 11.70 -1.14
C GLN A 23 -0.73 11.21 0.26
N HIS A 24 -1.58 11.44 1.25
CA HIS A 24 -1.40 10.95 2.60
C HIS A 24 -1.50 9.43 2.64
N LEU A 25 -2.53 8.85 2.02
CA LEU A 25 -2.67 7.39 1.93
C LEU A 25 -1.48 6.73 1.23
N ARG A 26 -1.04 7.28 0.09
CA ARG A 26 0.16 6.79 -0.61
C ARG A 26 1.40 6.87 0.28
N THR A 27 1.55 7.98 1.02
CA THR A 27 2.66 8.17 1.95
C THR A 27 2.62 7.10 3.04
N LEU A 28 1.48 6.89 3.69
CA LEU A 28 1.29 5.85 4.71
C LEU A 28 1.61 4.46 4.17
N LEU A 29 1.12 4.10 2.97
CA LEU A 29 1.42 2.81 2.33
C LEU A 29 2.91 2.62 2.09
N VAL A 30 3.62 3.66 1.64
CA VAL A 30 5.07 3.61 1.43
C VAL A 30 5.83 3.50 2.75
N HIS A 31 5.42 4.21 3.81
CA HIS A 31 6.04 4.10 5.13
C HIS A 31 5.82 2.72 5.74
N GLY A 32 4.60 2.17 5.66
CA GLY A 32 4.30 0.80 6.08
C GLY A 32 5.14 -0.22 5.30
N ALA A 33 5.22 -0.07 3.98
CA ALA A 33 6.06 -0.91 3.13
C ALA A 33 7.55 -0.82 3.50
N ARG A 34 8.05 0.36 3.90
CA ARG A 34 9.43 0.52 4.39
C ARG A 34 9.69 -0.31 5.65
N ALA A 35 8.75 -0.32 6.60
CA ALA A 35 8.85 -1.16 7.79
C ALA A 35 8.87 -2.66 7.45
N VAL A 36 8.04 -3.08 6.49
CA VAL A 36 8.01 -4.45 5.97
C VAL A 36 9.35 -4.83 5.34
N VAL A 37 9.88 -4.04 4.41
CA VAL A 37 11.15 -4.32 3.73
C VAL A 37 12.32 -4.36 4.72
N ARG A 38 12.30 -3.51 5.75
CA ARG A 38 13.31 -3.51 6.82
C ARG A 38 13.29 -4.81 7.63
N THR A 39 12.10 -5.34 7.93
CA THR A 39 11.94 -6.55 8.77
C THR A 39 11.96 -7.86 7.99
N ALA A 40 11.92 -7.82 6.65
CA ALA A 40 11.90 -9.00 5.80
C ALA A 40 13.21 -9.82 5.81
N ALA A 41 14.35 -9.21 6.17
CA ALA A 41 15.66 -9.88 6.10
C ALA A 41 15.77 -11.11 7.03
N GLY A 42 15.05 -11.11 8.15
CA GLY A 42 15.08 -12.21 9.14
C GLY A 42 13.91 -13.20 9.02
N LYS A 43 13.12 -13.14 7.94
CA LYS A 43 11.89 -13.93 7.80
C LYS A 43 11.98 -14.88 6.62
N THR A 44 11.51 -16.12 6.81
CA THR A 44 11.55 -17.20 5.82
C THR A 44 10.23 -17.41 5.08
N ASP A 45 9.18 -16.68 5.45
CA ASP A 45 7.89 -16.77 4.79
C ASP A 45 7.98 -16.39 3.30
N ARG A 46 7.06 -16.94 2.49
CA ARG A 46 7.07 -16.76 1.02
C ARG A 46 7.06 -15.28 0.62
N PHE A 47 6.36 -14.44 1.37
CA PHE A 47 6.26 -13.01 1.07
C PHE A 47 7.59 -12.30 1.35
N SER A 48 8.21 -12.56 2.50
CA SER A 48 9.51 -12.00 2.87
C SER A 48 10.62 -12.44 1.91
N ARG A 49 10.62 -13.70 1.44
CA ARG A 49 11.53 -14.18 0.39
C ARG A 49 11.38 -13.38 -0.90
N TRP A 50 10.15 -13.21 -1.39
CA TRP A 50 9.88 -12.39 -2.57
C TRP A 50 10.34 -10.93 -2.39
N VAL A 51 10.16 -10.35 -1.20
CA VAL A 51 10.65 -8.99 -0.89
C VAL A 51 12.17 -8.92 -0.92
N ASN A 52 12.88 -9.89 -0.34
CA ASN A 52 14.34 -9.94 -0.32
C ASN A 52 14.91 -10.13 -1.74
N GLU A 53 14.37 -11.07 -2.52
CA GLU A 53 14.74 -11.26 -3.93
C GLU A 53 14.52 -10.00 -4.77
N LEU A 54 13.43 -9.26 -4.52
CA LEU A 54 13.18 -8.01 -5.24
C LEU A 54 14.14 -6.90 -4.81
N ARG A 55 14.45 -6.83 -3.51
CA ARG A 55 15.42 -5.89 -2.95
C ARG A 55 16.81 -6.12 -3.53
N GLU A 56 17.25 -7.36 -3.63
CA GLU A 56 18.54 -7.75 -4.22
C GLU A 56 18.60 -7.41 -5.72
N ARG A 57 17.55 -7.75 -6.49
CA ARG A 57 17.55 -7.54 -7.94
C ARG A 57 17.37 -6.09 -8.37
N ARG A 58 16.65 -5.27 -7.60
CA ARG A 58 16.17 -3.94 -8.04
C ARG A 58 16.46 -2.80 -7.08
N GLY A 59 16.97 -3.09 -5.87
CA GLY A 59 17.27 -2.12 -4.82
C GLY A 59 16.09 -1.83 -3.89
N THR A 60 16.41 -1.30 -2.72
CA THR A 60 15.48 -1.09 -1.59
C THR A 60 14.28 -0.20 -1.95
N ASN A 61 14.50 0.95 -2.58
CA ASN A 61 13.40 1.88 -2.89
C ASN A 61 12.37 1.26 -3.84
N ARG A 62 12.83 0.49 -4.84
CA ARG A 62 11.92 -0.21 -5.76
C ARG A 62 11.16 -1.33 -5.05
N ALA A 63 11.81 -2.06 -4.14
CA ALA A 63 11.14 -3.06 -3.32
C ALA A 63 10.05 -2.44 -2.42
N ILE A 64 10.32 -1.30 -1.78
CA ILE A 64 9.33 -0.58 -0.96
C ILE A 64 8.10 -0.20 -1.79
N VAL A 65 8.30 0.43 -2.95
CA VAL A 65 7.19 0.84 -3.82
C VAL A 65 6.40 -0.37 -4.33
N ALA A 66 7.08 -1.47 -4.66
CA ALA A 66 6.42 -2.69 -5.09
C ALA A 66 5.56 -3.33 -3.99
N VAL A 67 6.06 -3.36 -2.74
CA VAL A 67 5.29 -3.80 -1.57
C VAL A 67 4.08 -2.91 -1.36
N ALA A 68 4.25 -1.58 -1.38
CA ALA A 68 3.14 -0.64 -1.24
C ALA A 68 2.07 -0.84 -2.32
N ASN A 69 2.49 -1.04 -3.57
CA ASN A 69 1.58 -1.29 -4.69
C ASN A 69 0.85 -2.64 -4.57
N ARG A 70 1.52 -3.68 -4.07
CA ARG A 70 0.89 -4.97 -3.77
C ARG A 70 -0.18 -4.83 -2.68
N ASN A 71 0.12 -4.11 -1.60
CA ASN A 71 -0.82 -3.86 -0.52
C ASN A 71 -2.02 -3.02 -1.01
N ALA A 72 -1.78 -1.99 -1.83
CA ALA A 72 -2.84 -1.17 -2.41
C ALA A 72 -3.83 -2.01 -3.23
N ARG A 73 -3.33 -2.98 -4.01
CA ARG A 73 -4.18 -3.91 -4.79
C ARG A 73 -5.01 -4.84 -3.90
N ILE A 74 -4.43 -5.34 -2.81
CA ILE A 74 -5.17 -6.15 -1.83
C ILE A 74 -6.29 -5.32 -1.20
N ILE A 75 -5.95 -4.14 -0.66
CA ILE A 75 -6.93 -3.22 -0.07
C ILE A 75 -8.05 -2.89 -1.07
N TRP A 76 -7.68 -2.57 -2.31
CA TRP A 76 -8.66 -2.29 -3.36
C TRP A 76 -9.60 -3.48 -3.60
N ALA A 77 -9.06 -4.70 -3.70
CA ALA A 77 -9.88 -5.89 -3.91
C ALA A 77 -10.82 -6.17 -2.73
N LEU A 78 -10.36 -5.98 -1.50
CA LEU A 78 -11.19 -6.13 -0.29
C LEU A 78 -12.33 -5.11 -0.27
N LEU A 79 -12.01 -3.83 -0.52
CA LEU A 79 -13.01 -2.76 -0.55
C LEU A 79 -14.01 -2.94 -1.69
N ALA A 80 -13.54 -3.33 -2.88
CA ALA A 80 -14.39 -3.53 -4.04
C ALA A 80 -15.36 -4.71 -3.88
N LYS A 81 -14.99 -5.72 -3.09
CA LYS A 81 -15.81 -6.91 -2.83
C LYS A 81 -16.52 -6.89 -1.47
N ASN A 82 -16.29 -5.87 -0.66
CA ASN A 82 -16.71 -5.81 0.74
C ASN A 82 -16.32 -7.09 1.53
N GLU A 83 -15.11 -7.58 1.27
CA GLU A 83 -14.55 -8.80 1.86
C GLU A 83 -13.56 -8.46 2.98
N GLU A 84 -13.46 -9.32 3.99
CA GLU A 84 -12.46 -9.22 5.04
C GLU A 84 -11.10 -9.75 4.59
N TYR A 85 -10.01 -9.17 5.11
CA TYR A 85 -8.66 -9.65 4.84
C TYR A 85 -8.46 -11.05 5.41
N ARG A 86 -8.10 -11.99 4.54
CA ARG A 86 -7.70 -13.35 4.92
C ARG A 86 -6.21 -13.54 4.61
N PRO A 87 -5.36 -13.80 5.61
CA PRO A 87 -3.96 -14.09 5.35
C PRO A 87 -3.85 -15.38 4.55
N ALA A 88 -2.96 -15.39 3.54
CA ALA A 88 -2.61 -16.62 2.85
C ALA A 88 -1.97 -17.58 3.85
N THR A 89 -2.65 -18.69 4.11
CA THR A 89 -2.23 -19.75 5.04
C THR A 89 -1.05 -20.52 4.48
#